data_AF-A0A9N7BDZ4-F1
#
_entry.id   AF-A0A9N7BDZ4-F1
#
_cell.length_a   1.000
_cell.length_b   1.000
_cell.length_c   1.000
_cell.angle_alpha   90.00
_cell.angle_beta   90.00
_cell.angle_gamma   90.00
#
_symmetry.space_group_name_H-M   'P 1'
#
loop_
_entity.id
_entity.type
_entity.pdbx_description
1 polymer ?
#
loop_
_entity_poly.entity_id
_entity_poly.type
_entity_poly.pdbx_seq_one_letter_code
_entity_poly.pdbx_strand_id
1 'polypeptide(L)'
;MLLILVVKAELVIQLGVLVFGAFFILLGLFLYWRQKNKNRYSFEKQNRESKNAWEFTKKNFYLLVLVIGFLFIITAIITLITK
;
A
#
# COMPACT_ATOMS: atom_id res chain seq x y z
N MET A 1 -24.93 -25.75 -9.51
CA MET A 1 -23.61 -25.66 -10.18
C MET A 1 -23.14 -24.23 -10.39
N LEU A 2 -23.97 -23.33 -10.96
CA LEU A 2 -23.65 -21.90 -11.15
C LEU A 2 -23.29 -21.15 -9.86
N LEU A 3 -24.07 -21.31 -8.77
CA LEU A 3 -23.79 -20.66 -7.48
C LEU A 3 -22.42 -21.01 -6.89
N ILE A 4 -21.98 -22.27 -7.02
CA ILE A 4 -20.68 -22.74 -6.51
C ILE A 4 -19.53 -22.09 -7.30
N LEU A 5 -19.70 -21.90 -8.61
CA LEU A 5 -18.72 -21.22 -9.45
C LEU A 5 -18.61 -19.74 -9.11
N VAL A 6 -19.73 -19.07 -8.84
CA VAL A 6 -19.77 -17.65 -8.44
C VAL A 6 -19.06 -17.45 -7.10
N VAL A 7 -19.37 -18.24 -6.08
CA VAL A 7 -18.72 -18.15 -4.76
C VAL A 7 -17.21 -18.37 -4.85
N LYS A 8 -16.76 -19.35 -5.67
CA LYS A 8 -15.33 -19.58 -5.90
C LYS A 8 -14.66 -18.39 -6.62
N ALA A 9 -15.33 -17.79 -7.61
CA ALA A 9 -14.78 -16.65 -8.32
C ALA A 9 -14.62 -15.43 -7.40
N GLU A 10 -15.60 -15.15 -6.55
CA GLU A 10 -15.53 -14.05 -5.58
C GLU A 10 -14.37 -14.23 -4.60
N LEU A 11 -14.20 -15.44 -4.06
CA LEU A 11 -13.08 -15.75 -3.16
C LEU A 11 -11.72 -15.53 -3.85
N VAL A 12 -11.56 -16.00 -5.09
CA VAL A 12 -10.34 -15.83 -5.88
C VAL A 12 -10.04 -14.35 -6.12
N ILE A 13 -11.06 -13.55 -6.44
CA ILE A 13 -10.90 -12.11 -6.63
C ILE A 13 -10.40 -11.45 -5.34
N GLN A 14 -11.03 -11.73 -4.20
CA GLN A 14 -10.63 -11.12 -2.92
C GLN A 14 -9.22 -11.55 -2.49
N LEU A 15 -8.85 -12.81 -2.70
CA LEU A 15 -7.47 -13.27 -2.49
C LEU A 15 -6.49 -12.53 -3.40
N GLY A 16 -6.85 -12.30 -4.67
CA GLY A 16 -6.05 -11.49 -5.59
C GLY A 16 -5.85 -10.05 -5.10
N VAL A 17 -6.92 -9.42 -4.59
CA VAL A 17 -6.84 -8.06 -4.01
C VAL A 17 -5.94 -8.05 -2.77
N LEU A 18 -6.00 -9.07 -1.91
CA LEU A 18 -5.10 -9.20 -0.75
C LEU A 18 -3.63 -9.32 -1.18
N VAL A 19 -3.33 -10.16 -2.15
CA VAL A 19 -1.98 -10.31 -2.70
C VAL A 19 -1.48 -8.99 -3.29
N PHE A 20 -2.36 -8.27 -4.02
CA PHE A 20 -2.03 -6.98 -4.59
C PHE A 20 -1.75 -5.92 -3.51
N GLY A 21 -2.58 -5.87 -2.46
CA GLY A 21 -2.35 -4.99 -1.31
C GLY A 21 -1.04 -5.30 -0.59
N ALA A 22 -0.73 -6.58 -0.37
CA ALA A 22 0.53 -7.03 0.23
C ALA A 22 1.74 -6.63 -0.63
N PHE A 23 1.64 -6.75 -1.96
CA PHE A 23 2.66 -6.28 -2.89
C PHE A 23 2.92 -4.76 -2.74
N PHE A 24 1.87 -3.95 -2.63
CA PHE A 24 2.02 -2.51 -2.40
C PHE A 24 2.68 -2.20 -1.05
N ILE A 25 2.36 -2.96 0.01
CA ILE A 25 3.04 -2.80 1.30
C ILE A 25 4.52 -3.11 1.17
N LEU A 26 4.87 -4.25 0.56
CA LEU A 26 6.27 -4.62 0.34
C LEU A 26 7.02 -3.59 -0.51
N LEU A 27 6.38 -3.06 -1.56
CA LEU A 27 6.94 -2.00 -2.39
C LEU A 27 7.15 -0.71 -1.57
N GLY A 28 6.18 -0.31 -0.75
CA GLY A 28 6.28 0.84 0.14
C GLY A 28 7.42 0.70 1.16
N LEU A 29 7.56 -0.47 1.80
CA LEU A 29 8.66 -0.78 2.70
C LEU A 29 10.02 -0.77 1.98
N PHE A 30 10.08 -1.31 0.77
CA PHE A 30 11.29 -1.27 -0.06
C PHE A 30 11.69 0.16 -0.42
N LEU A 31 10.74 1.01 -0.82
CA LEU A 31 10.99 2.41 -1.12
C LEU A 31 11.45 3.19 0.11
N TYR A 32 10.83 2.94 1.27
CA TYR A 32 11.26 3.49 2.55
C TYR A 32 12.71 3.10 2.87
N TRP A 33 13.03 1.80 2.76
CA TRP A 33 14.38 1.30 3.01
C TRP A 33 15.41 1.90 2.05
N ARG A 34 15.09 1.96 0.75
CA ARG A 34 15.94 2.59 -0.26
C ARG A 34 16.20 4.06 0.02
N GLN A 35 15.17 4.80 0.47
CA GLN A 35 15.30 6.21 0.82
C GLN A 35 16.15 6.41 2.07
N LYS A 36 15.91 5.61 3.11
CA LYS A 36 16.70 5.62 4.36
C LYS A 36 18.18 5.36 4.11
N ASN A 37 18.50 4.44 3.19
CA ASN A 37 19.89 4.13 2.87
C ASN A 37 20.57 5.20 2.01
N LYS A 38 19.82 5.92 1.17
CA LYS A 38 20.36 7.03 0.37
C LYS A 38 20.56 8.31 1.18
N ASN A 39 19.72 8.55 2.19
CA ASN A 39 19.73 9.80 2.94
C ASN A 39 20.09 9.55 4.41
N ARG A 40 21.28 10.00 4.81
CA ARG A 40 21.72 9.95 6.22
C ARG A 40 21.06 11.02 7.11
N TYR A 41 20.27 11.92 6.54
CA TYR A 41 19.57 12.96 7.27
C TYR A 41 18.31 12.42 7.94
N SER A 42 17.98 12.92 9.14
CA SER A 42 16.73 12.54 9.80
C SER A 42 15.51 12.99 8.99
N PHE A 43 14.43 12.23 9.09
CA PHE A 43 13.14 12.52 8.46
C PHE A 43 12.67 13.96 8.69
N GLU A 44 12.89 14.48 9.90
CA GLU A 44 12.52 15.84 10.29
C GLU A 44 13.31 16.89 9.52
N LYS A 45 14.63 16.70 9.38
CA LYS A 45 15.49 17.63 8.63
C LYS A 45 15.11 17.63 7.14
N GLN A 46 14.81 16.46 6.59
CA GLN A 46 14.46 16.32 5.18
C GLN A 46 13.10 16.95 4.83
N ASN A 47 12.14 16.91 5.76
CA ASN A 47 10.82 17.47 5.56
C ASN A 47 10.79 19.00 5.72
N ARG A 48 11.56 19.55 6.67
CA ARG A 48 11.71 21.01 6.82
C ARG A 48 12.30 21.70 5.58
N GLU A 49 13.08 20.98 4.78
CA GLU A 49 13.65 21.48 3.52
C GLU A 49 12.65 21.48 2.35
N SER A 50 11.44 20.95 2.53
CA SER A 50 10.44 20.93 1.45
C SER A 50 9.75 22.28 1.34
N LYS A 51 9.86 22.93 0.18
CA LYS A 51 9.33 24.29 -0.03
C LYS A 51 7.85 24.28 -0.44
N ASN A 52 7.32 23.14 -0.88
CA ASN A 52 5.93 22.98 -1.29
C ASN A 52 5.43 21.55 -1.09
N ALA A 53 4.10 21.38 -1.19
CA ALA A 53 3.44 20.09 -1.03
C ALA A 53 3.96 19.03 -2.02
N TRP A 54 4.30 19.41 -3.25
CA TRP A 54 4.80 18.50 -4.27
C TRP A 54 6.17 17.89 -3.92
N GLU A 55 7.10 18.69 -3.40
CA GLU A 55 8.39 18.20 -2.90
C GLU A 55 8.21 17.28 -1.70
N PHE A 56 7.29 17.61 -0.79
CA PHE A 56 6.96 16.74 0.33
C PHE A 56 6.41 15.39 -0.15
N THR A 57 5.44 15.37 -1.07
CA THR A 57 4.86 14.14 -1.60
C THR A 57 5.89 13.28 -2.32
N LYS A 58 6.79 13.88 -3.11
CA LYS A 58 7.88 13.14 -3.77
C LYS A 58 8.83 12.49 -2.77
N LYS A 59 9.21 13.22 -1.71
CA LYS A 59 10.06 12.70 -0.64
C LYS A 59 9.36 11.63 0.20
N ASN A 60 8.04 11.69 0.32
CA ASN A 60 7.26 10.79 1.18
C ASN A 60 6.41 9.79 0.39
N PHE A 61 6.74 9.56 -0.88
CA PHE A 61 5.92 8.75 -1.79
C PHE A 61 5.71 7.33 -1.27
N TYR A 62 6.69 6.76 -0.56
CA TYR A 62 6.56 5.46 0.07
C TYR A 62 5.39 5.37 1.05
N LEU A 63 5.05 6.47 1.76
CA LEU A 63 3.88 6.51 2.66
C LEU A 63 2.58 6.41 1.87
N LEU A 64 2.48 7.08 0.72
CA LEU A 64 1.31 6.98 -0.15
C LEU A 64 1.12 5.54 -0.65
N VAL A 65 2.21 4.89 -1.08
CA VAL A 65 2.19 3.49 -1.54
C VAL A 65 1.75 2.55 -0.41
N LEU A 66 2.25 2.76 0.83
CA LEU A 66 1.83 1.99 2.00
C LEU A 66 0.33 2.16 2.29
N VAL A 67 -0.16 3.40 2.32
CA VAL A 67 -1.58 3.70 2.58
C VAL A 67 -2.48 3.02 1.54
N ILE A 68 -2.11 3.07 0.26
CA ILE A 68 -2.86 2.39 -0.81
C ILE A 68 -2.87 0.87 -0.57
N GLY A 69 -1.73 0.27 -0.21
CA GLY A 69 -1.65 -1.16 0.12
C GLY A 69 -2.56 -1.55 1.29
N PHE A 70 -2.56 -0.75 2.36
CA PHE A 70 -3.45 -0.97 3.50
C PHE A 70 -4.92 -0.85 3.13
N LEU A 71 -5.29 0.14 2.30
CA LEU A 71 -6.67 0.30 1.83
C LEU A 71 -7.15 -0.95 1.08
N PHE A 72 -6.35 -1.50 0.15
CA PHE A 72 -6.70 -2.73 -0.54
C PHE A 72 -6.91 -3.91 0.41
N ILE A 73 -6.02 -4.09 1.39
CA ILE A 73 -6.14 -5.16 2.38
C ILE A 73 -7.40 -5.00 3.21
N ILE A 74 -7.64 -3.80 3.75
CA ILE A 74 -8.82 -3.51 4.58
C ILE A 74 -10.10 -3.73 3.77
N THR A 75 -10.17 -3.22 2.54
CA THR A 75 -11.35 -3.41 1.68
C THR A 75 -11.60 -4.89 1.38
N ALA A 76 -10.56 -5.68 1.07
CA ALA A 76 -10.71 -7.11 0.82
C ALA A 76 -11.16 -7.88 2.07
N ILE A 77 -10.59 -7.58 3.24
CA ILE A 77 -10.98 -8.18 4.52
C ILE A 77 -12.43 -7.84 4.85
N ILE A 78 -12.82 -6.56 4.77
CA ILE A 78 -14.21 -6.15 5.03
C ILE A 78 -15.15 -6.92 4.11
N THR A 79 -14.86 -6.97 2.81
CA THR A 79 -15.70 -7.67 1.83
C THR A 79 -15.81 -9.17 2.11
N LEU A 80 -14.74 -9.80 2.58
CA LEU A 80 -14.73 -11.22 2.95
C LEU A 80 -15.50 -11.53 4.25
N ILE A 81 -15.62 -10.55 5.16
CA ILE A 81 -16.33 -10.72 6.43
C ILE A 81 -17.82 -10.35 6.32
N THR A 82 -18.15 -9.37 5.46
CA THR A 82 -19.55 -8.92 5.29
C THR A 82 -20.36 -9.77 4.29
N LYS A 83 -19.68 -10.61 3.50
CA LYS A 83 -20.32 -11.61 2.64
C LYS A 83 -20.32 -12.97 3.34
#